data_AF-A0AA35PK26-F1
#
_entry.id   AF-A0AA35PK26-F1
#
_cell.length_a   1.000
_cell.length_b   1.000
_cell.length_c   1.000
_cell.angle_alpha   90.00
_cell.angle_beta   90.00
_cell.angle_gamma   90.00
#
_symmetry.space_group_name_H-M   'P 1'
#
loop_
_entity.id
_entity.type
_entity.pdbx_description
1 polymer ?
#
loop_
_entity_poly.entity_id
_entity_poly.type
_entity_poly.pdbx_seq_one_letter_code
_entity_poly.pdbx_strand_id
1 'polypeptide(L)'
;MLKSCGKKLLLSLVGSMLTCFLVLVVDQQKGQVLSLGGGGAGLLLQPFEGSRGDAAGLRTALPSGQSHNDVRSFSAYFSKLARGKAEAASAVGGGPEEGRAARPQLEDISPQDVFIAVKTTKKFHKSRLELLLDTWISRNKDMTFIFTDGEDEELKKRTGNVINTNCSAAHSRQALSCKMAVEYDKFIESGRKWFCHMDDDNYVNVRALIKLLSSYPHTQDIYIGKPSLDRPIQATERISENKMHPVHFWFATGGAGFCISRGLALKMSPWASGGHFMSTAEKIRLPDDCTIGYIIESVLGVKLIRSNLFHSHLENLHQVPKTEIHVQVTLSYGMFENKRNSIHIKGAFSVEEDPSRFRTVHCMLYPDTPWCPRNAVY
;
A
#
# COMPACT_ATOMS: atom_id res chain seq x y z
N MET A 1 20.44 52.13 2.35
CA MET A 1 19.62 51.27 3.24
C MET A 1 20.06 49.80 3.17
N LEU A 2 21.36 49.49 3.34
CA LEU A 2 21.90 48.13 3.14
C LEU A 2 22.85 47.63 4.25
N LYS A 3 22.75 48.18 5.47
CA LYS A 3 23.57 47.74 6.62
C LYS A 3 22.78 47.15 7.79
N SER A 4 21.44 47.09 7.72
CA SER A 4 20.59 46.62 8.83
C SER A 4 20.07 45.17 8.68
N CYS A 5 20.12 44.59 7.48
CA CYS A 5 19.57 43.25 7.24
C CYS A 5 20.50 42.11 7.69
N GLY A 6 21.83 42.30 7.63
CA GLY A 6 22.81 41.27 8.01
C GLY A 6 22.87 40.97 9.52
N LYS A 7 22.56 41.95 10.38
CA LYS A 7 22.59 41.75 11.84
C LYS A 7 21.40 40.92 12.35
N LYS A 8 20.23 41.01 11.71
CA LYS A 8 19.04 40.23 12.09
C LYS A 8 19.15 38.75 11.70
N LEU A 9 19.84 38.46 10.59
CA LEU A 9 20.05 37.08 10.14
C LEU A 9 21.09 36.34 11.02
N LEU A 10 22.13 37.04 11.47
CA LEU A 10 23.16 36.45 12.36
C LEU A 10 22.59 36.14 13.77
N LEU A 11 21.76 37.02 14.32
CA LEU A 11 21.12 36.80 15.63
C LEU A 11 20.13 35.62 15.62
N SER A 12 19.47 35.36 14.48
CA SER A 12 18.55 34.22 14.31
C SER A 12 19.30 32.88 14.22
N LEU A 13 20.46 32.85 13.57
CA LEU A 13 21.26 31.61 13.46
C LEU A 13 21.91 31.23 14.79
N VAL A 14 22.39 32.21 15.56
CA VAL A 14 22.99 31.96 16.89
C VAL A 14 21.94 31.47 17.89
N GLY A 15 20.69 32.00 17.83
CA GLY A 15 19.59 31.54 18.68
C GLY A 15 19.12 30.11 18.38
N SER A 16 19.11 29.71 17.10
CA SER A 16 18.75 28.34 16.67
C SER A 16 19.81 27.30 17.05
N MET A 17 21.09 27.70 17.05
CA MET A 17 22.18 26.79 17.43
C MET A 17 22.29 26.62 18.95
N LEU A 18 21.99 27.67 19.73
CA LEU A 18 21.98 27.61 21.20
C LEU A 18 20.81 26.76 21.74
N THR A 19 19.67 26.78 21.06
CA THR A 19 18.49 25.95 21.42
C THR A 19 18.70 24.48 21.06
N CYS A 20 19.36 24.15 19.95
CA CYS A 20 19.77 22.77 19.65
C CYS A 20 20.80 22.22 20.64
N PHE A 21 21.77 23.05 21.09
CA PHE A 21 22.76 22.62 22.07
C PHE A 21 22.15 22.35 23.46
N LEU A 22 21.19 23.16 23.92
CA LEU A 22 20.52 22.95 25.21
C LEU A 22 19.64 21.69 25.23
N VAL A 23 18.98 21.34 24.11
CA VAL A 23 18.20 20.10 24.00
C VAL A 23 19.10 18.87 24.04
N LEU A 24 20.27 18.91 23.40
CA LEU A 24 21.22 17.80 23.41
C LEU A 24 21.88 17.57 24.78
N VAL A 25 22.16 18.64 25.55
CA VAL A 25 22.76 18.52 26.90
C VAL A 25 21.74 17.99 27.93
N VAL A 26 20.46 18.36 27.82
CA VAL A 26 19.39 17.85 28.72
C VAL A 26 19.09 16.37 28.44
N ASP A 27 19.22 15.91 27.20
CA ASP A 27 19.02 14.49 26.84
C ASP A 27 20.20 13.62 27.30
N GLN A 28 21.43 14.14 27.24
CA GLN A 28 22.61 13.44 27.78
C GLN A 28 22.61 13.31 29.31
N GLN A 29 22.08 14.29 30.04
CA GLN A 29 21.95 14.20 31.50
C GLN A 29 20.81 13.24 31.95
N LYS A 30 19.74 13.09 31.18
CA LYS A 30 18.69 12.08 31.45
C LYS A 30 19.15 10.65 31.16
N GLY A 31 20.09 10.48 30.23
CA GLY A 31 20.69 9.18 29.91
C GLY A 31 21.67 8.62 30.95
N GLN A 32 22.14 9.43 31.91
CA GLN A 32 23.15 9.02 32.90
C GLN A 32 22.63 8.75 34.33
N VAL A 33 21.34 8.96 34.63
CA VAL A 33 20.80 8.84 36.01
C VAL A 33 20.08 7.51 36.30
N LEU A 34 19.87 6.62 35.32
CA LEU A 34 19.10 5.37 35.53
C LEU A 34 19.94 4.09 35.69
N SER A 35 21.20 4.19 36.12
CA SER A 35 21.99 3.02 36.49
C SER A 35 22.82 3.30 37.74
N LEU A 36 22.25 3.07 38.94
CA LEU A 36 22.97 2.75 40.19
C LEU A 36 21.99 2.43 41.35
N GLY A 37 22.01 1.18 41.83
CA GLY A 37 21.58 0.71 43.17
C GLY A 37 20.06 0.69 43.44
N GLY A 38 19.41 -0.33 43.98
CA GLY A 38 19.86 -1.38 44.90
C GLY A 38 19.33 -1.11 46.32
N GLY A 39 18.33 -1.89 46.77
CA GLY A 39 18.08 -2.16 48.20
C GLY A 39 16.80 -1.61 48.84
N GLY A 40 15.90 -2.54 49.22
CA GLY A 40 15.48 -2.74 50.61
C GLY A 40 14.37 -1.88 51.23
N ALA A 41 13.41 -2.59 51.85
CA ALA A 41 12.39 -2.17 52.83
C ALA A 41 11.25 -1.28 52.28
N GLY A 42 9.96 -1.59 52.42
CA GLY A 42 9.30 -2.31 53.50
C GLY A 42 8.41 -1.32 54.24
N LEU A 43 7.13 -1.23 53.90
CA LEU A 43 6.09 -0.71 54.80
C LEU A 43 4.71 -1.17 54.33
N LEU A 44 4.18 -2.11 55.09
CA LEU A 44 2.76 -2.43 55.25
C LEU A 44 1.99 -1.18 55.68
N LEU A 45 0.77 -1.03 55.16
CA LEU A 45 -0.45 -0.74 55.94
C LEU A 45 -1.68 -0.96 55.04
N GLN A 46 -2.42 -2.02 55.33
CA GLN A 46 -3.82 -2.28 54.95
C GLN A 46 -4.77 -1.45 55.86
N PRO A 47 -6.11 -1.65 55.84
CA PRO A 47 -7.08 -1.58 54.75
C PRO A 47 -8.31 -0.71 55.16
N PHE A 48 -9.25 -0.46 54.26
CA PHE A 48 -10.65 -0.22 54.67
C PHE A 48 -11.63 -0.83 53.66
N GLU A 49 -12.45 -1.76 54.16
CA GLU A 49 -13.62 -2.34 53.53
C GLU A 49 -14.89 -1.55 53.88
N GLY A 50 -15.94 -1.72 53.06
CA GLY A 50 -17.34 -1.35 53.34
C GLY A 50 -17.82 -0.18 52.47
N SER A 51 -18.94 -0.21 51.75
CA SER A 51 -20.17 -0.97 51.99
C SER A 51 -21.05 -0.99 50.72
N ARG A 52 -21.97 -1.95 50.71
CA ARG A 52 -23.06 -2.15 49.74
C ARG A 52 -24.09 -1.01 49.76
N GLY A 53 -24.75 -0.78 48.62
CA GLY A 53 -25.99 -0.03 48.50
C GLY A 53 -26.55 -0.08 47.07
N ASP A 54 -27.72 -0.72 46.93
CA ASP A 54 -28.42 -1.00 45.68
C ASP A 54 -29.23 0.19 45.09
N ALA A 55 -29.44 0.09 43.78
CA ALA A 55 -30.60 0.51 42.96
C ALA A 55 -30.94 2.00 42.77
N ALA A 56 -30.84 2.49 41.52
CA ALA A 56 -31.98 2.56 40.59
C ALA A 56 -31.68 3.37 39.30
N GLY A 57 -31.95 2.75 38.16
CA GLY A 57 -32.63 3.39 37.01
C GLY A 57 -31.85 4.33 36.09
N LEU A 58 -31.37 3.81 34.94
CA LEU A 58 -31.76 4.38 33.65
C LEU A 58 -31.56 3.34 32.53
N ARG A 59 -32.68 2.93 31.91
CA ARG A 59 -32.71 2.09 30.72
C ARG A 59 -32.57 2.98 29.48
N THR A 60 -31.56 2.74 28.66
CA THR A 60 -31.60 3.06 27.22
C THR A 60 -31.11 1.85 26.44
N ALA A 61 -31.95 1.40 25.53
CA ALA A 61 -31.80 0.19 24.75
C ALA A 61 -30.71 0.34 23.67
N LEU A 62 -29.78 -0.62 23.62
CA LEU A 62 -28.89 -0.86 22.49
C LEU A 62 -29.54 -1.92 21.58
N PRO A 63 -29.66 -1.72 20.26
CA PRO A 63 -30.04 -2.80 19.36
C PRO A 63 -28.87 -3.75 19.20
N SER A 64 -29.11 -5.01 19.58
CA SER A 64 -28.31 -6.16 19.22
C SER A 64 -28.70 -6.61 17.82
N GLY A 65 -27.72 -6.83 16.94
CA GLY A 65 -27.95 -7.54 15.68
C GLY A 65 -27.01 -7.14 14.55
N GLN A 66 -25.99 -7.97 14.32
CA GLN A 66 -25.52 -8.51 13.02
C GLN A 66 -24.00 -8.75 13.06
N SER A 67 -23.59 -9.98 13.39
CA SER A 67 -22.20 -10.46 13.23
C SER A 67 -22.14 -11.93 12.76
N HIS A 68 -23.21 -12.43 12.12
CA HIS A 68 -23.30 -13.85 11.75
C HIS A 68 -23.34 -14.16 10.24
N ASN A 69 -23.25 -13.16 9.36
CA ASN A 69 -23.31 -13.39 7.91
C ASN A 69 -21.95 -13.50 7.20
N ASP A 70 -20.86 -12.92 7.74
CA ASP A 70 -19.55 -12.95 7.07
C ASP A 70 -18.89 -14.34 7.10
N VAL A 71 -18.96 -15.05 8.23
CA VAL A 71 -18.31 -16.37 8.39
C VAL A 71 -18.89 -17.41 7.43
N ARG A 72 -20.18 -17.32 7.08
CA ARG A 72 -20.82 -18.21 6.10
C ARG A 72 -20.34 -17.94 4.67
N SER A 73 -20.09 -16.67 4.33
CA SER A 73 -19.55 -16.26 3.02
C SER A 73 -18.13 -16.81 2.82
N PHE A 74 -17.27 -16.67 3.83
CA PHE A 74 -15.89 -17.18 3.78
C PHE A 74 -15.86 -18.72 3.70
N SER A 75 -16.63 -19.42 4.54
CA SER A 75 -16.67 -20.90 4.53
C SER A 75 -17.14 -21.47 3.19
N ALA A 76 -18.20 -20.89 2.60
CA ALA A 76 -18.70 -21.30 1.28
C ALA A 76 -17.67 -21.05 0.17
N TYR A 77 -16.99 -19.92 0.21
CA TYR A 77 -15.94 -19.60 -0.76
C TYR A 77 -14.72 -20.51 -0.60
N PHE A 78 -14.23 -20.76 0.62
CA PHE A 78 -13.13 -21.69 0.87
C PHE A 78 -13.49 -23.13 0.49
N SER A 79 -14.75 -23.54 0.66
CA SER A 79 -15.25 -24.83 0.18
C SER A 79 -15.23 -24.91 -1.36
N LYS A 80 -15.60 -23.82 -2.04
CA LYS A 80 -15.51 -23.72 -3.52
C LYS A 80 -14.06 -23.73 -4.00
N LEU A 81 -13.15 -23.03 -3.30
CA LEU A 81 -11.70 -23.07 -3.57
C LEU A 81 -11.12 -24.47 -3.39
N ALA A 82 -11.47 -25.14 -2.28
CA ALA A 82 -11.02 -26.49 -1.99
C ALA A 82 -11.50 -27.47 -3.06
N ARG A 83 -12.74 -27.32 -3.53
CA ARG A 83 -13.29 -28.12 -4.64
C ARG A 83 -12.54 -27.86 -5.95
N GLY A 84 -12.28 -26.59 -6.30
CA GLY A 84 -11.50 -26.25 -7.50
C GLY A 84 -10.05 -26.77 -7.45
N LYS A 85 -9.43 -26.78 -6.27
CA LYS A 85 -8.10 -27.36 -6.05
C LYS A 85 -8.11 -28.90 -6.19
N ALA A 86 -9.17 -29.56 -5.72
CA ALA A 86 -9.35 -31.01 -5.86
C ALA A 86 -9.62 -31.41 -7.31
N GLU A 87 -10.43 -30.65 -8.04
CA GLU A 87 -10.70 -30.84 -9.47
C GLU A 87 -9.41 -30.64 -10.31
N ALA A 88 -8.61 -29.62 -10.00
CA ALA A 88 -7.31 -29.40 -10.65
C ALA A 88 -6.28 -30.50 -10.32
N ALA A 89 -6.29 -31.04 -9.10
CA ALA A 89 -5.43 -32.14 -8.70
C ALA A 89 -5.86 -33.49 -9.32
N SER A 90 -7.17 -33.72 -9.48
CA SER A 90 -7.72 -34.91 -10.12
C SER A 90 -7.43 -34.98 -11.62
N ALA A 91 -7.21 -33.84 -12.27
CA ALA A 91 -6.80 -33.77 -13.68
C ALA A 91 -5.34 -34.21 -13.94
N VAL A 92 -4.56 -34.44 -12.88
CA VAL A 92 -3.13 -34.84 -12.95
C VAL A 92 -2.94 -36.34 -12.62
N GLY A 93 -4.01 -37.07 -12.35
CA GLY A 93 -3.97 -38.50 -12.00
C GLY A 93 -3.96 -39.44 -13.21
N GLY A 94 -2.85 -39.52 -13.96
CA GLY A 94 -2.69 -40.51 -15.02
C GLY A 94 -1.24 -40.72 -15.48
N GLY A 95 -0.59 -41.77 -14.95
CA GLY A 95 0.55 -42.50 -15.55
C GLY A 95 1.88 -41.75 -15.78
N PRO A 96 3.05 -42.44 -15.77
CA PRO A 96 4.34 -41.81 -15.96
C PRO A 96 4.63 -41.60 -17.45
N GLU A 97 4.46 -40.37 -17.95
CA GLU A 97 5.12 -39.91 -19.18
C GLU A 97 6.15 -38.83 -18.85
N GLU A 98 7.39 -39.11 -19.24
CA GLU A 98 8.52 -38.22 -19.12
C GLU A 98 8.35 -36.96 -20.01
N GLY A 99 8.54 -35.78 -19.42
CA GLY A 99 9.30 -34.74 -20.12
C GLY A 99 8.57 -33.68 -20.96
N ARG A 100 7.30 -33.35 -20.72
CA ARG A 100 6.72 -32.06 -21.16
C ARG A 100 6.10 -31.33 -19.99
N ALA A 101 6.81 -30.32 -19.47
CA ALA A 101 6.21 -29.34 -18.57
C ALA A 101 4.93 -28.81 -19.24
N ALA A 102 3.77 -29.10 -18.64
CA ALA A 102 2.50 -28.57 -19.09
C ALA A 102 2.65 -27.05 -19.19
N ARG A 103 2.35 -26.47 -20.37
CA ARG A 103 2.34 -25.02 -20.53
C ARG A 103 1.49 -24.43 -19.40
N PRO A 104 1.96 -23.43 -18.65
CA PRO A 104 1.15 -22.79 -17.63
C PRO A 104 -0.18 -22.41 -18.27
N GLN A 105 -1.28 -22.96 -17.77
CA GLN A 105 -2.59 -22.58 -18.27
C GLN A 105 -2.81 -21.12 -17.90
N LEU A 106 -2.86 -20.25 -18.91
CA LEU A 106 -3.20 -18.86 -18.71
C LEU A 106 -4.64 -18.81 -18.20
N GLU A 107 -4.85 -18.18 -17.05
CA GLU A 107 -6.19 -17.92 -16.56
C GLU A 107 -6.84 -16.84 -17.42
N ASP A 108 -8.08 -17.07 -17.85
CA ASP A 108 -8.86 -16.03 -18.48
C ASP A 108 -9.23 -14.96 -17.44
N ILE A 109 -8.65 -13.77 -17.62
CA ILE A 109 -8.81 -12.61 -16.73
C ILE A 109 -9.31 -11.46 -17.58
N SER A 110 -10.48 -10.97 -17.21
CA SER A 110 -11.06 -9.75 -17.74
C SER A 110 -10.70 -8.54 -16.87
N PRO A 111 -10.79 -7.30 -17.38
CA PRO A 111 -10.68 -6.10 -16.56
C PRO A 111 -11.61 -6.08 -15.34
N GLN A 112 -12.77 -6.72 -15.41
CA GLN A 112 -13.75 -6.80 -14.31
C GLN A 112 -13.26 -7.69 -13.16
N ASP A 113 -12.30 -8.58 -13.41
CA ASP A 113 -11.72 -9.48 -12.42
C ASP A 113 -10.66 -8.82 -11.53
N VAL A 114 -10.19 -7.62 -11.89
CA VAL A 114 -9.11 -6.93 -11.19
C VAL A 114 -9.64 -5.68 -10.51
N PHE A 115 -9.22 -5.45 -9.27
CA PHE A 115 -9.53 -4.28 -8.45
C PHE A 115 -8.25 -3.44 -8.31
N ILE A 116 -8.20 -2.28 -8.95
CA ILE A 116 -7.08 -1.35 -8.84
C ILE A 116 -7.46 -0.29 -7.81
N ALA A 117 -6.78 -0.28 -6.67
CA ALA A 117 -6.89 0.76 -5.66
C ALA A 117 -5.82 1.84 -5.91
N VAL A 118 -6.25 3.08 -6.10
CA VAL A 118 -5.36 4.24 -6.20
C VAL A 118 -5.48 5.05 -4.92
N LYS A 119 -4.40 5.10 -4.13
CA LYS A 119 -4.35 5.88 -2.89
C LYS A 119 -3.94 7.31 -3.18
N THR A 120 -4.73 8.25 -2.69
CA THR A 120 -4.45 9.69 -2.82
C THR A 120 -4.91 10.45 -1.56
N THR A 121 -4.82 11.76 -1.61
CA THR A 121 -5.25 12.68 -0.58
C THR A 121 -5.86 13.91 -1.23
N LYS A 122 -6.77 14.61 -0.53
CA LYS A 122 -7.50 15.76 -1.09
C LYS A 122 -6.58 16.82 -1.69
N LYS A 123 -5.42 17.05 -1.09
CA LYS A 123 -4.43 18.03 -1.61
C LYS A 123 -3.85 17.69 -2.98
N PHE A 124 -3.95 16.43 -3.41
CA PHE A 124 -3.39 15.92 -4.67
C PHE A 124 -4.43 15.58 -5.74
N HIS A 125 -5.72 15.82 -5.48
CA HIS A 125 -6.78 15.64 -6.46
C HIS A 125 -6.48 16.38 -7.77
N LYS A 126 -6.06 17.65 -7.69
CA LYS A 126 -5.72 18.44 -8.89
C LYS A 126 -4.32 18.13 -9.42
N SER A 127 -3.31 18.18 -8.55
CA SER A 127 -1.91 18.18 -8.98
C SER A 127 -1.39 16.83 -9.44
N ARG A 128 -2.05 15.72 -9.08
CA ARG A 128 -1.65 14.35 -9.45
C ARG A 128 -2.78 13.58 -10.08
N LEU A 129 -3.93 13.50 -9.42
CA LEU A 129 -5.00 12.60 -9.83
C LEU A 129 -5.67 13.00 -11.15
N GLU A 130 -5.84 14.29 -11.45
CA GLU A 130 -6.35 14.75 -12.75
C GLU A 130 -5.52 14.20 -13.92
N LEU A 131 -4.19 14.17 -13.79
CA LEU A 131 -3.31 13.58 -14.81
C LEU A 131 -3.60 12.09 -15.01
N LEU A 132 -3.85 11.33 -13.95
CA LEU A 132 -4.15 9.90 -14.05
C LEU A 132 -5.53 9.69 -14.72
N LEU A 133 -6.52 10.53 -14.36
CA LEU A 133 -7.86 10.53 -14.95
C LEU A 133 -7.88 10.88 -16.43
N ASP A 134 -6.99 11.77 -16.87
CA ASP A 134 -6.82 12.13 -18.28
C ASP A 134 -6.07 11.08 -19.07
N THR A 135 -5.28 10.24 -18.39
CA THR A 135 -4.41 9.24 -19.01
C THR A 135 -4.90 7.81 -18.75
N TRP A 136 -4.19 7.01 -17.95
CA TRP A 136 -4.44 5.57 -17.88
C TRP A 136 -5.78 5.21 -17.23
N ILE A 137 -6.29 6.02 -16.29
CA ILE A 137 -7.60 5.75 -15.67
C ILE A 137 -8.74 6.00 -16.66
N SER A 138 -8.57 6.92 -17.63
CA SER A 138 -9.61 7.24 -18.62
C SER A 138 -10.14 6.02 -19.39
N ARG A 139 -9.28 5.02 -19.60
CA ARG A 139 -9.57 3.77 -20.32
C ARG A 139 -9.98 2.61 -19.39
N ASN A 140 -9.89 2.77 -18.07
CA ASN A 140 -9.97 1.67 -17.09
C ASN A 140 -10.78 2.06 -15.83
N LYS A 141 -11.79 2.91 -15.99
CA LYS A 141 -12.58 3.46 -14.87
C LYS A 141 -13.29 2.37 -14.06
N ASP A 142 -13.89 1.38 -14.74
CA ASP A 142 -14.72 0.34 -14.12
C ASP A 142 -13.97 -0.58 -13.16
N MET A 143 -12.64 -0.61 -13.24
CA MET A 143 -11.77 -1.41 -12.38
C MET A 143 -10.91 -0.58 -11.43
N THR A 144 -10.97 0.75 -11.53
CA THR A 144 -10.14 1.66 -10.74
C THR A 144 -10.97 2.36 -9.68
N PHE A 145 -10.53 2.25 -8.44
CA PHE A 145 -11.17 2.79 -7.25
C PHE A 145 -10.21 3.74 -6.56
N ILE A 146 -10.65 4.97 -6.32
CA ILE A 146 -9.83 6.05 -5.77
C ILE A 146 -10.12 6.18 -4.28
N PHE A 147 -9.09 6.02 -3.45
CA PHE A 147 -9.19 6.10 -2.00
C PHE A 147 -8.56 7.40 -1.53
N THR A 148 -9.38 8.27 -0.94
CA THR A 148 -8.96 9.61 -0.50
C THR A 148 -9.41 9.90 0.93
N ASP A 149 -8.98 11.04 1.47
CA ASP A 149 -9.29 11.55 2.81
C ASP A 149 -10.24 12.77 2.80
N GLY A 150 -10.82 13.10 1.65
CA GLY A 150 -11.80 14.18 1.60
C GLY A 150 -12.69 14.18 0.38
N GLU A 151 -13.89 14.72 0.58
CA GLU A 151 -14.93 14.84 -0.43
C GLU A 151 -14.53 15.79 -1.56
N ASP A 152 -14.92 15.39 -2.78
CA ASP A 152 -14.74 16.11 -4.04
C ASP A 152 -15.83 15.71 -5.05
N GLU A 153 -16.82 16.59 -5.23
CA GLU A 153 -17.97 16.32 -6.09
C GLU A 153 -17.64 16.33 -7.58
N GLU A 154 -16.61 17.06 -7.99
CA GLU A 154 -16.15 17.06 -9.38
C GLU A 154 -15.49 15.73 -9.71
N LEU A 155 -14.62 15.25 -8.81
CA LEU A 155 -13.98 13.94 -8.92
C LEU A 155 -15.02 12.81 -8.96
N LYS A 156 -16.02 12.82 -8.07
CA LYS A 156 -17.12 11.84 -8.08
C LYS A 156 -17.85 11.81 -9.43
N LYS A 157 -18.18 12.98 -9.99
CA LYS A 157 -18.83 13.08 -11.31
C LYS A 157 -17.98 12.51 -12.45
N ARG A 158 -16.65 12.63 -12.37
CA ARG A 158 -15.73 12.16 -13.43
C ARG A 158 -15.57 10.65 -13.52
N THR A 159 -15.66 9.93 -12.40
CA THR A 159 -15.32 8.49 -12.35
C THR A 159 -16.25 7.59 -11.53
N GLY A 160 -17.12 8.12 -10.66
CA GLY A 160 -18.05 7.35 -9.84
C GLY A 160 -17.44 6.46 -8.74
N ASN A 161 -16.20 6.01 -8.92
CA ASN A 161 -15.49 5.07 -8.04
C ASN A 161 -14.55 5.79 -7.05
N VAL A 162 -15.09 6.74 -6.29
CA VAL A 162 -14.34 7.54 -5.31
C VAL A 162 -14.81 7.16 -3.90
N ILE A 163 -13.88 6.72 -3.07
CA ILE A 163 -14.11 6.31 -1.69
C ILE A 163 -13.41 7.30 -0.78
N ASN A 164 -14.20 8.07 -0.02
CA ASN A 164 -13.66 8.79 1.12
C ASN A 164 -13.50 7.81 2.29
N THR A 165 -12.25 7.62 2.71
CA THR A 165 -11.89 6.67 3.77
C THR A 165 -12.18 7.21 5.16
N ASN A 166 -12.41 8.53 5.30
CA ASN A 166 -12.46 9.24 6.57
C ASN A 166 -11.18 9.07 7.44
N CYS A 167 -10.09 8.60 6.84
CA CYS A 167 -8.78 8.56 7.46
C CYS A 167 -8.14 9.96 7.45
N SER A 168 -7.12 10.14 8.29
CA SER A 168 -6.34 11.38 8.31
C SER A 168 -5.69 11.68 6.95
N ALA A 169 -5.60 12.96 6.60
CA ALA A 169 -4.86 13.48 5.45
C ALA A 169 -3.34 13.58 5.70
N ALA A 170 -2.88 13.23 6.91
CA ALA A 170 -1.45 13.18 7.22
C ALA A 170 -0.74 12.09 6.42
N HIS A 171 0.56 12.26 6.22
CA HIS A 171 1.44 11.25 5.61
C HIS A 171 2.16 10.44 6.70
N SER A 172 1.43 10.03 7.74
CA SER A 172 1.96 9.21 8.84
C SER A 172 1.69 7.73 8.59
N ARG A 173 2.45 6.84 9.25
CA ARG A 173 2.26 5.38 9.19
C ARG A 173 0.81 4.99 9.49
N GLN A 174 0.21 5.59 10.52
CA GLN A 174 -1.18 5.32 10.90
C GLN A 174 -2.17 5.79 9.83
N ALA A 175 -1.97 6.98 9.25
CA ALA A 175 -2.88 7.51 8.24
C ALA A 175 -2.84 6.69 6.94
N LEU A 176 -1.65 6.28 6.50
CA LEU A 176 -1.46 5.42 5.32
C LEU A 176 -2.02 4.02 5.55
N SER A 177 -1.75 3.42 6.71
CA SER A 177 -2.30 2.11 7.08
C SER A 177 -3.82 2.12 7.17
N CYS A 178 -4.41 3.24 7.60
CA CYS A 178 -5.86 3.40 7.65
C CYS A 178 -6.46 3.37 6.24
N LYS A 179 -5.87 4.09 5.28
CA LYS A 179 -6.32 4.05 3.88
C LYS A 179 -6.16 2.65 3.29
N MET A 180 -5.01 2.01 3.51
CA MET A 180 -4.75 0.63 3.05
C MET A 180 -5.76 -0.37 3.63
N ALA A 181 -6.16 -0.22 4.90
CA ALA A 181 -7.19 -1.07 5.51
C ALA A 181 -8.53 -0.94 4.75
N VAL A 182 -8.93 0.27 4.40
CA VAL A 182 -10.16 0.52 3.63
C VAL A 182 -10.05 0.01 2.19
N GLU A 183 -8.88 0.15 1.55
CA GLU A 183 -8.61 -0.44 0.23
C GLU A 183 -8.80 -1.95 0.24
N TYR A 184 -8.22 -2.60 1.25
CA TYR A 184 -8.29 -4.03 1.43
C TYR A 184 -9.72 -4.51 1.67
N ASP A 185 -10.46 -3.88 2.60
CA ASP A 185 -11.84 -4.25 2.91
C ASP A 185 -12.75 -4.08 1.68
N LYS A 186 -12.61 -2.96 0.94
CA LYS A 186 -13.37 -2.74 -0.30
C LYS A 186 -13.03 -3.76 -1.39
N PHE A 187 -11.79 -4.22 -1.47
CA PHE A 187 -11.43 -5.31 -2.36
C PHE A 187 -12.11 -6.63 -1.95
N ILE A 188 -12.09 -6.99 -0.67
CA ILE A 188 -12.73 -8.22 -0.18
C ILE A 188 -14.23 -8.22 -0.53
N GLU A 189 -14.91 -7.11 -0.25
CA GLU A 189 -16.32 -6.85 -0.57
C GLU A 189 -16.61 -6.96 -2.07
N SER A 190 -15.69 -6.50 -2.94
CA SER A 190 -15.91 -6.46 -4.39
C SER A 190 -16.05 -7.84 -5.05
N GLY A 191 -15.60 -8.91 -4.41
CA GLY A 191 -15.62 -10.26 -5.00
C GLY A 191 -14.58 -10.51 -6.11
N ARG A 192 -13.79 -9.49 -6.49
CA ARG A 192 -12.84 -9.56 -7.62
C ARG A 192 -11.67 -10.50 -7.35
N LYS A 193 -11.11 -11.07 -8.43
CA LYS A 193 -10.03 -12.08 -8.40
C LYS A 193 -8.68 -11.52 -7.97
N TRP A 194 -8.38 -10.26 -8.27
CA TRP A 194 -7.09 -9.64 -8.00
C TRP A 194 -7.22 -8.27 -7.34
N PHE A 195 -6.44 -8.05 -6.30
CA PHE A 195 -6.22 -6.74 -5.70
C PHE A 195 -4.89 -6.18 -6.21
N CYS A 196 -4.89 -4.95 -6.72
CA CYS A 196 -3.67 -4.26 -7.09
C CYS A 196 -3.67 -2.86 -6.46
N HIS A 197 -2.65 -2.58 -5.66
CA HIS A 197 -2.44 -1.29 -5.03
C HIS A 197 -1.53 -0.41 -5.88
N MET A 198 -1.85 0.88 -5.98
CA MET A 198 -1.08 1.92 -6.67
C MET A 198 -1.13 3.23 -5.88
N ASP A 199 -0.07 4.03 -5.94
CA ASP A 199 -0.06 5.42 -5.46
C ASP A 199 -0.47 6.40 -6.57
N ASP A 200 -0.82 7.63 -6.19
CA ASP A 200 -1.28 8.68 -7.11
C ASP A 200 -0.20 9.28 -8.03
N ASP A 201 1.03 8.79 -7.94
CA ASP A 201 2.12 9.10 -8.86
C ASP A 201 2.55 7.88 -9.71
N ASN A 202 1.70 6.85 -9.80
CA ASN A 202 1.90 5.70 -10.69
C ASN A 202 1.11 5.80 -12.02
N TYR A 203 1.73 5.36 -13.10
CA TYR A 203 1.09 5.07 -14.38
C TYR A 203 0.94 3.57 -14.54
N VAL A 204 -0.26 3.09 -14.87
CA VAL A 204 -0.52 1.65 -15.03
C VAL A 204 -0.79 1.30 -16.50
N ASN A 205 0.02 0.42 -17.05
CA ASN A 205 -0.27 -0.23 -18.33
C ASN A 205 -1.15 -1.46 -18.09
N VAL A 206 -2.48 -1.24 -18.11
CA VAL A 206 -3.45 -2.29 -17.76
C VAL A 206 -3.38 -3.51 -18.69
N ARG A 207 -3.00 -3.34 -19.97
CA ARG A 207 -2.80 -4.49 -20.88
C ARG A 207 -1.65 -5.38 -20.41
N ALA A 208 -0.52 -4.78 -20.01
CA ALA A 208 0.61 -5.52 -19.45
C ALA A 208 0.26 -6.14 -18.08
N LEU A 209 -0.50 -5.42 -17.25
CA LEU A 209 -0.98 -5.93 -15.95
C LEU A 209 -1.82 -7.20 -16.12
N ILE A 210 -2.85 -7.17 -16.96
CA ILE A 210 -3.73 -8.32 -17.20
C ILE A 210 -2.94 -9.52 -17.75
N LYS A 211 -2.02 -9.28 -18.69
CA LYS A 211 -1.14 -10.32 -19.23
C LYS A 211 -0.23 -10.94 -18.16
N LEU A 212 0.27 -10.14 -17.22
CA LEU A 212 1.06 -10.66 -16.11
C LEU A 212 0.20 -11.51 -15.17
N LEU A 213 -0.95 -11.00 -14.76
CA LEU A 213 -1.84 -11.69 -13.82
C LEU A 213 -2.41 -12.99 -14.40
N SER A 214 -2.67 -13.06 -15.71
CA SER A 214 -3.18 -14.27 -16.36
C SER A 214 -2.20 -15.44 -16.31
N SER A 215 -0.93 -15.19 -15.99
CA SER A 215 0.07 -16.24 -15.81
C SER A 215 -0.04 -16.98 -14.46
N TYR A 216 -0.96 -16.55 -13.59
CA TYR A 216 -1.12 -17.10 -12.24
C TYR A 216 -2.60 -17.41 -11.94
N PRO A 217 -2.90 -18.52 -11.25
CA PRO A 217 -4.26 -18.78 -10.77
C PRO A 217 -4.60 -17.91 -9.57
N HIS A 218 -5.68 -17.11 -9.65
CA HIS A 218 -6.12 -16.22 -8.56
C HIS A 218 -6.55 -16.95 -7.26
N THR A 219 -6.75 -18.27 -7.34
CA THR A 219 -7.10 -19.13 -6.21
C THR A 219 -5.88 -19.59 -5.39
N GLN A 220 -4.67 -19.36 -5.91
CA GLN A 220 -3.42 -19.67 -5.23
C GLN A 220 -2.94 -18.49 -4.37
N ASP A 221 -1.77 -18.66 -3.74
CA ASP A 221 -1.17 -17.66 -2.87
C ASP A 221 -0.15 -16.82 -3.64
N ILE A 222 -0.65 -15.79 -4.33
CA ILE A 222 0.18 -14.94 -5.20
C ILE A 222 0.29 -13.54 -4.62
N TYR A 223 1.53 -13.14 -4.35
CA TYR A 223 1.93 -11.77 -4.02
C TYR A 223 3.05 -11.37 -4.98
N ILE A 224 2.81 -10.36 -5.81
CA ILE A 224 3.74 -9.98 -6.89
C ILE A 224 3.98 -8.47 -6.91
N GLY A 225 5.23 -8.07 -7.07
CA GLY A 225 5.64 -6.68 -7.14
C GLY A 225 7.17 -6.52 -7.16
N LYS A 226 7.63 -5.29 -7.02
CA LYS A 226 9.06 -4.96 -6.93
C LYS A 226 9.51 -4.98 -5.47
N PRO A 227 10.52 -5.78 -5.07
CA PRO A 227 11.06 -5.71 -3.72
C PRO A 227 11.68 -4.33 -3.44
N SER A 228 11.45 -3.78 -2.25
CA SER A 228 11.91 -2.43 -1.88
C SER A 228 13.39 -2.34 -1.52
N LEU A 229 13.97 -3.45 -1.09
CA LEU A 229 15.36 -3.55 -0.66
C LEU A 229 16.06 -4.63 -1.48
N ASP A 230 17.39 -4.67 -1.40
CA ASP A 230 18.24 -5.74 -1.94
C ASP A 230 18.34 -6.97 -1.01
N ARG A 231 17.77 -6.86 0.19
CA ARG A 231 17.72 -7.87 1.26
C ARG A 231 16.38 -7.81 2.01
N PRO A 232 15.97 -8.86 2.75
CA PRO A 232 14.78 -8.78 3.60
C PRO A 232 14.94 -7.65 4.63
N ILE A 233 13.85 -6.94 4.93
CA ILE A 233 13.86 -5.95 6.01
C ILE A 233 14.07 -6.66 7.35
N GLN A 234 14.85 -6.05 8.24
CA GLN A 234 15.00 -6.51 9.61
C GLN A 234 14.11 -5.64 10.49
N ALA A 235 13.15 -6.27 11.17
CA ALA A 235 12.20 -5.57 12.02
C ALA A 235 11.94 -6.36 13.30
N THR A 236 11.08 -5.80 14.15
CA THR A 236 10.67 -6.44 15.40
C THR A 236 9.14 -6.42 15.52
N GLU A 237 8.59 -7.56 15.92
CA GLU A 237 7.19 -7.71 16.29
C GLU A 237 7.06 -7.54 17.81
N ARG A 238 6.15 -6.66 18.24
CA ARG A 238 5.80 -6.54 19.66
C ARG A 238 4.80 -7.62 20.07
N ILE A 239 5.23 -8.61 20.83
CA ILE A 239 4.36 -9.67 21.38
C ILE A 239 3.66 -9.19 22.66
N SER A 240 4.41 -8.51 23.53
CA SER A 240 3.90 -7.85 24.74
C SER A 240 4.73 -6.61 25.04
N GLU A 241 4.39 -5.83 26.08
CA GLU A 241 5.10 -4.58 26.38
C GLU A 241 6.60 -4.74 26.57
N ASN A 242 7.03 -5.90 27.08
CA ASN A 242 8.42 -6.20 27.40
C ASN A 242 9.03 -7.30 26.50
N LYS A 243 8.29 -7.80 25.50
CA LYS A 243 8.75 -8.89 24.64
C LYS A 243 8.64 -8.50 23.17
N MET A 244 9.81 -8.32 22.55
CA MET A 244 9.98 -8.09 21.13
C MET A 244 10.54 -9.36 20.47
N HIS A 245 10.06 -9.69 19.28
CA HIS A 245 10.53 -10.83 18.49
C HIS A 245 11.10 -10.34 17.16
N PRO A 246 12.34 -10.72 16.79
CA PRO A 246 12.93 -10.31 15.52
C PRO A 246 12.22 -10.99 14.35
N VAL A 247 11.93 -10.24 13.29
CA VAL A 247 11.28 -10.74 12.07
C VAL A 247 12.03 -10.25 10.84
N HIS A 248 12.08 -11.10 9.81
CA HIS A 248 12.83 -10.87 8.58
C HIS A 248 11.97 -11.26 7.38
N PHE A 249 11.71 -10.32 6.48
CA PHE A 249 10.80 -10.58 5.35
C PHE A 249 11.03 -9.65 4.17
N TRP A 250 10.61 -10.08 2.99
CA TRP A 250 10.49 -9.18 1.83
C TRP A 250 9.13 -8.49 1.82
N PHE A 251 9.09 -7.32 1.20
CA PHE A 251 7.86 -6.61 0.91
C PHE A 251 7.98 -5.91 -0.44
N ALA A 252 6.86 -5.82 -1.16
CA ALA A 252 6.79 -5.06 -2.39
C ALA A 252 6.68 -3.56 -2.06
N THR A 253 7.44 -2.71 -2.77
CA THR A 253 7.39 -1.25 -2.62
C THR A 253 6.01 -0.73 -2.98
N GLY A 254 5.33 -0.06 -2.04
CA GLY A 254 4.00 0.53 -2.28
C GLY A 254 3.98 1.45 -3.51
N GLY A 255 4.94 2.37 -3.61
CA GLY A 255 5.07 3.31 -4.73
C GLY A 255 5.56 2.71 -6.06
N ALA A 256 5.81 1.40 -6.15
CA ALA A 256 5.93 0.69 -7.43
C ALA A 256 4.60 0.04 -7.83
N GLY A 257 3.65 -0.07 -6.91
CA GLY A 257 2.48 -0.91 -6.99
C GLY A 257 2.79 -2.40 -6.75
N PHE A 258 1.76 -3.13 -6.31
CA PHE A 258 1.82 -4.58 -6.11
C PHE A 258 0.45 -5.20 -6.31
N CYS A 259 0.40 -6.51 -6.54
CA CYS A 259 -0.84 -7.26 -6.65
C CYS A 259 -0.88 -8.50 -5.76
N ILE A 260 -2.08 -8.81 -5.28
CA ILE A 260 -2.41 -9.93 -4.41
C ILE A 260 -3.59 -10.68 -5.01
N SER A 261 -3.46 -12.00 -5.16
CA SER A 261 -4.57 -12.87 -5.57
C SER A 261 -5.65 -12.95 -4.50
N ARG A 262 -6.91 -13.13 -4.89
CA ARG A 262 -8.04 -13.29 -3.96
C ARG A 262 -7.83 -14.45 -2.98
N GLY A 263 -7.26 -15.57 -3.42
CA GLY A 263 -6.93 -16.71 -2.56
C GLY A 263 -6.05 -16.32 -1.37
N LEU A 264 -4.96 -15.60 -1.65
CA LEU A 264 -4.06 -15.06 -0.62
C LEU A 264 -4.75 -14.01 0.26
N ALA A 265 -5.44 -13.04 -0.33
CA ALA A 265 -6.10 -12.00 0.43
C ALA A 265 -7.07 -12.61 1.45
N LEU A 266 -7.91 -13.57 1.08
CA LEU A 266 -8.82 -14.17 2.05
C LEU A 266 -8.12 -14.87 3.23
N LYS A 267 -6.89 -15.35 3.06
CA LYS A 267 -6.05 -15.86 4.15
C LYS A 267 -5.45 -14.75 5.01
N MET A 268 -5.21 -13.57 4.46
CA MET A 268 -4.75 -12.39 5.19
C MET A 268 -5.84 -11.76 6.06
N SER A 269 -7.12 -12.05 5.81
CA SER A 269 -8.26 -11.41 6.49
C SER A 269 -8.18 -11.37 8.03
N PRO A 270 -7.71 -12.40 8.77
CA PRO A 270 -7.57 -12.32 10.23
C PRO A 270 -6.61 -11.21 10.73
N TRP A 271 -5.72 -10.71 9.87
CA TRP A 271 -4.76 -9.66 10.20
C TRP A 271 -4.98 -8.36 9.44
N ALA A 272 -5.77 -8.38 8.36
CA ALA A 272 -5.95 -7.26 7.45
C ALA A 272 -7.39 -6.72 7.40
N SER A 273 -8.41 -7.57 7.53
CA SER A 273 -9.80 -7.13 7.36
C SER A 273 -10.42 -6.60 8.65
N GLY A 274 -11.50 -5.83 8.56
CA GLY A 274 -12.33 -5.47 9.72
C GLY A 274 -11.59 -4.62 10.76
N GLY A 275 -10.66 -3.77 10.30
CA GLY A 275 -9.83 -2.92 11.15
C GLY A 275 -8.58 -3.59 11.72
N HIS A 276 -8.38 -4.90 11.54
CA HIS A 276 -7.19 -5.61 12.06
C HIS A 276 -5.88 -5.13 11.43
N PHE A 277 -5.91 -4.60 10.20
CA PHE A 277 -4.70 -4.06 9.55
C PHE A 277 -4.01 -3.00 10.40
N MET A 278 -4.78 -2.12 11.04
CA MET A 278 -4.25 -1.06 11.90
C MET A 278 -3.55 -1.62 13.13
N SER A 279 -4.15 -2.61 13.78
CA SER A 279 -3.54 -3.29 14.93
C SER A 279 -2.26 -4.01 14.54
N THR A 280 -2.25 -4.67 13.38
CA THR A 280 -1.07 -5.36 12.84
C THR A 280 0.05 -4.36 12.51
N ALA A 281 -0.28 -3.24 11.86
CA ALA A 281 0.69 -2.18 11.55
C ALA A 281 1.32 -1.57 12.81
N GLU A 282 0.53 -1.35 13.87
CA GLU A 282 1.06 -0.83 15.15
C GLU A 282 1.91 -1.87 15.88
N LYS A 283 1.65 -3.17 15.71
CA LYS A 283 2.45 -4.25 16.32
C LYS A 283 3.90 -4.26 15.84
N ILE A 284 4.12 -3.98 14.56
CA ILE A 284 5.45 -3.97 13.93
C ILE A 284 6.02 -2.55 13.76
N ARG A 285 5.18 -1.52 13.89
CA ARG A 285 5.51 -0.10 13.74
C ARG A 285 6.17 0.27 12.41
N LEU A 286 5.78 -0.42 11.34
CA LEU A 286 6.26 -0.18 9.98
C LEU A 286 5.20 0.54 9.12
N PRO A 287 5.56 1.01 7.92
CA PRO A 287 4.60 1.48 6.92
C PRO A 287 3.59 0.42 6.47
N ASP A 288 2.61 0.84 5.70
CA ASP A 288 1.50 0.01 5.20
C ASP A 288 1.97 -1.09 4.23
N ASP A 289 2.86 -0.77 3.29
CA ASP A 289 3.44 -1.76 2.37
C ASP A 289 4.27 -2.84 3.10
N CYS A 290 5.02 -2.44 4.12
CA CYS A 290 5.73 -3.34 5.02
C CYS A 290 4.75 -4.21 5.83
N THR A 291 3.59 -3.67 6.21
CA THR A 291 2.55 -4.44 6.93
C THR A 291 1.94 -5.52 6.04
N ILE A 292 1.70 -5.22 4.76
CA ILE A 292 1.29 -6.21 3.76
C ILE A 292 2.35 -7.32 3.65
N GLY A 293 3.62 -6.96 3.45
CA GLY A 293 4.71 -7.93 3.36
C GLY A 293 4.89 -8.76 4.63
N TYR A 294 4.72 -8.13 5.81
CA TYR A 294 4.77 -8.81 7.11
C TYR A 294 3.70 -9.91 7.21
N ILE A 295 2.44 -9.57 6.93
CA ILE A 295 1.34 -10.55 6.99
C ILE A 295 1.61 -11.69 6.00
N ILE A 296 2.04 -11.39 4.78
CA ILE A 296 2.19 -12.38 3.72
C ILE A 296 3.42 -13.29 3.96
N GLU A 297 4.59 -12.71 4.18
CA GLU A 297 5.84 -13.48 4.28
C GLU A 297 6.09 -14.03 5.69
N SER A 298 5.93 -13.20 6.72
CA SER A 298 6.27 -13.62 8.10
C SER A 298 5.16 -14.43 8.75
N VAL A 299 3.89 -14.06 8.53
CA VAL A 299 2.76 -14.73 9.18
C VAL A 299 2.25 -15.90 8.33
N LEU A 300 2.05 -15.70 7.03
CA LEU A 300 1.50 -16.73 6.13
C LEU A 300 2.55 -17.58 5.43
N GLY A 301 3.84 -17.20 5.45
CA GLY A 301 4.92 -17.96 4.83
C GLY A 301 4.92 -17.95 3.29
N VAL A 302 4.21 -17.01 2.67
CA VAL A 302 4.11 -16.89 1.21
C VAL A 302 5.18 -15.93 0.71
N LYS A 303 5.96 -16.34 -0.30
CA LYS A 303 7.06 -15.52 -0.82
C LYS A 303 6.59 -14.48 -1.83
N LEU A 304 7.16 -13.28 -1.77
CA LEU A 304 7.04 -12.25 -2.78
C LEU A 304 7.63 -12.76 -4.10
N ILE A 305 6.79 -12.82 -5.13
CA ILE A 305 7.22 -12.99 -6.51
C ILE A 305 7.76 -11.66 -7.00
N ARG A 306 9.07 -11.63 -7.24
CA ARG A 306 9.77 -10.44 -7.72
C ARG A 306 9.45 -10.23 -9.19
N SER A 307 9.01 -9.02 -9.52
CA SER A 307 8.77 -8.62 -10.91
C SER A 307 9.52 -7.33 -11.23
N ASN A 308 10.27 -7.35 -12.33
CA ASN A 308 10.96 -6.19 -12.87
C ASN A 308 10.06 -5.32 -13.75
N LEU A 309 8.76 -5.63 -13.82
CA LEU A 309 7.76 -4.87 -14.58
C LEU A 309 7.12 -3.75 -13.75
N PHE A 310 7.38 -3.72 -12.45
CA PHE A 310 6.88 -2.69 -11.53
C PHE A 310 8.00 -1.72 -11.19
N HIS A 311 7.72 -0.42 -11.31
CA HIS A 311 8.73 0.62 -11.14
C HIS A 311 8.31 1.75 -10.21
N SER A 312 9.19 2.11 -9.28
CA SER A 312 9.01 3.22 -8.34
C SER A 312 9.95 4.38 -8.65
N HIS A 313 9.56 5.61 -8.32
CA HIS A 313 10.49 6.75 -8.37
C HIS A 313 11.62 6.67 -7.33
N LEU A 314 11.66 5.63 -6.48
CA LEU A 314 12.76 5.30 -5.59
C LEU A 314 13.88 4.48 -6.26
N GLU A 315 13.74 4.15 -7.55
CA GLU A 315 14.82 3.55 -8.36
C GLU A 315 15.20 4.46 -9.53
N ASN A 316 16.33 4.20 -10.20
CA ASN A 316 16.74 5.02 -11.33
C ASN A 316 15.89 4.72 -12.58
N LEU A 317 14.81 5.48 -12.79
CA LEU A 317 13.87 5.28 -13.90
C LEU A 317 14.49 5.55 -15.28
N HIS A 318 15.67 6.17 -15.36
CA HIS A 318 16.41 6.30 -16.62
C HIS A 318 17.00 4.97 -17.09
N GLN A 319 17.09 3.96 -16.22
CA GLN A 319 17.57 2.62 -16.57
C GLN A 319 16.50 1.78 -17.26
N VAL A 320 15.22 2.15 -17.19
CA VAL A 320 14.15 1.47 -17.91
C VAL A 320 14.35 1.66 -19.41
N PRO A 321 14.59 0.58 -20.20
CA PRO A 321 14.86 0.73 -21.62
C PRO A 321 13.65 1.30 -22.36
N LYS A 322 13.88 2.29 -23.24
CA LYS A 322 12.83 2.90 -24.06
C LYS A 322 12.02 1.87 -24.85
N THR A 323 12.71 0.89 -25.41
CA THR A 323 12.13 -0.21 -26.18
C THR A 323 11.22 -1.10 -25.35
N GLU A 324 11.33 -1.09 -24.03
CA GLU A 324 10.56 -1.94 -23.12
C GLU A 324 9.47 -1.20 -22.37
N ILE A 325 9.32 0.12 -22.51
CA ILE A 325 8.28 0.91 -21.81
C ILE A 325 6.89 0.30 -22.05
N HIS A 326 6.63 -0.20 -23.25
CA HIS A 326 5.33 -0.77 -23.64
C HIS A 326 4.98 -2.11 -22.95
N VAL A 327 5.95 -2.80 -22.34
CA VAL A 327 5.72 -4.04 -21.59
C VAL A 327 5.78 -3.87 -20.08
N GLN A 328 6.21 -2.70 -19.58
CA GLN A 328 6.18 -2.42 -18.14
C GLN A 328 4.74 -2.35 -17.64
N VAL A 329 4.51 -2.84 -16.42
CA VAL A 329 3.20 -2.84 -15.76
C VAL A 329 2.93 -1.52 -15.08
N THR A 330 3.89 -1.01 -14.30
CA THR A 330 3.81 0.30 -13.67
C THR A 330 5.02 1.15 -13.98
N LEU A 331 4.82 2.46 -14.04
CA LEU A 331 5.86 3.47 -14.03
C LEU A 331 5.52 4.49 -12.94
N SER A 332 6.49 5.29 -12.53
CA SER A 332 6.29 6.35 -11.53
C SER A 332 6.98 7.64 -11.96
N TYR A 333 6.76 8.71 -11.21
CA TYR A 333 7.54 9.93 -11.27
C TYR A 333 7.67 10.54 -9.88
N GLY A 334 8.74 11.28 -9.64
CA GLY A 334 8.95 11.91 -8.34
C GLY A 334 10.32 12.53 -8.19
N MET A 335 10.79 12.60 -6.95
CA MET A 335 12.13 13.06 -6.62
C MET A 335 12.95 11.87 -6.13
N PHE A 336 14.15 11.70 -6.69
CA PHE A 336 15.16 10.74 -6.25
C PHE A 336 16.48 11.48 -6.07
N GLU A 337 17.09 11.39 -4.88
CA GLU A 337 18.33 12.11 -4.54
C GLU A 337 18.29 13.62 -4.90
N ASN A 338 17.16 14.28 -4.61
CA ASN A 338 16.88 15.69 -4.93
C ASN A 338 16.86 16.04 -6.43
N LYS A 339 16.78 15.05 -7.32
CA LYS A 339 16.60 15.23 -8.76
C LYS A 339 15.24 14.71 -9.19
N ARG A 340 14.68 15.33 -10.22
CA ARG A 340 13.47 14.80 -10.88
C ARG A 340 13.80 13.43 -11.44
N ASN A 341 12.95 12.46 -11.12
CA ASN A 341 13.08 11.09 -11.57
C ASN A 341 11.79 10.70 -12.28
N SER A 342 11.93 10.37 -13.55
CA SER A 342 10.86 9.95 -14.45
C SER A 342 11.50 9.14 -15.56
N ILE A 343 10.75 8.30 -16.26
CA ILE A 343 11.31 7.57 -17.40
C ILE A 343 11.93 8.51 -18.44
N HIS A 344 13.03 8.07 -19.05
CA HIS A 344 13.65 8.85 -20.11
C HIS A 344 13.06 8.48 -21.47
N ILE A 345 12.04 9.21 -21.93
CA ILE A 345 11.38 9.02 -23.24
C ILE A 345 11.27 10.35 -23.98
N LYS A 346 11.45 10.32 -25.31
CA LYS A 346 11.20 11.47 -26.19
C LYS A 346 9.75 11.40 -26.67
N GLY A 347 9.14 12.55 -26.92
CA GLY A 347 7.80 12.58 -27.47
C GLY A 347 7.38 14.00 -27.79
N ALA A 348 6.10 14.16 -28.12
CA ALA A 348 5.55 15.44 -28.53
C ALA A 348 5.57 16.54 -27.45
N PHE A 349 5.54 16.14 -26.17
CA PHE A 349 5.44 17.09 -25.05
C PHE A 349 6.83 17.43 -24.51
N SER A 350 7.11 18.73 -24.36
CA SER A 350 8.31 19.23 -23.68
C SER A 350 8.32 18.82 -22.20
N VAL A 351 9.49 18.81 -21.56
CA VAL A 351 9.64 18.43 -20.13
C VAL A 351 8.79 19.32 -19.22
N GLU A 352 8.59 20.56 -19.62
CA GLU A 352 7.78 21.56 -18.92
C GLU A 352 6.28 21.24 -18.99
N GLU A 353 5.80 20.73 -20.14
CA GLU A 353 4.38 20.39 -20.35
C GLU A 353 3.97 19.05 -19.73
N ASP A 354 4.89 18.10 -19.64
CA ASP A 354 4.60 16.74 -19.14
C ASP A 354 5.69 16.23 -18.17
N PRO A 355 5.98 16.90 -17.06
CA PRO A 355 7.16 16.61 -16.22
C PRO A 355 7.22 15.17 -15.68
N SER A 356 6.09 14.46 -15.58
CA SER A 356 6.03 13.04 -15.21
C SER A 356 6.32 12.08 -16.37
N ARG A 357 6.24 12.57 -17.61
CA ARG A 357 6.27 11.82 -18.87
C ARG A 357 5.03 10.94 -19.11
N PHE A 358 3.99 11.03 -18.27
CA PHE A 358 2.80 10.18 -18.37
C PHE A 358 1.95 10.49 -19.59
N ARG A 359 1.85 11.75 -20.02
CA ARG A 359 1.13 12.09 -21.27
C ARG A 359 1.86 11.49 -22.47
N THR A 360 3.19 11.55 -22.46
CA THR A 360 4.05 10.95 -23.48
C THR A 360 3.89 9.43 -23.54
N VAL A 361 3.97 8.73 -22.41
CA VAL A 361 3.70 7.27 -22.32
C VAL A 361 2.30 6.95 -22.82
N HIS A 362 1.31 7.74 -22.41
CA HIS A 362 -0.07 7.51 -22.78
C HIS A 362 -0.27 7.59 -24.29
N CYS A 363 0.27 8.61 -24.95
CA CYS A 363 0.17 8.74 -26.41
C CYS A 363 0.97 7.67 -27.16
N MET A 364 2.08 7.18 -26.59
CA MET A 364 2.80 6.05 -27.15
C MET A 364 1.96 4.75 -27.11
N LEU A 365 1.24 4.51 -26.01
CA LEU A 365 0.43 3.30 -25.81
C LEU A 365 -0.96 3.38 -26.48
N TYR A 366 -1.52 4.59 -26.57
CA TYR A 366 -2.87 4.88 -27.04
C TYR A 366 -2.86 6.09 -27.98
N PRO A 367 -2.25 5.97 -29.17
CA PRO A 367 -2.13 7.07 -30.13
C PRO A 367 -3.48 7.55 -30.67
N ASP A 368 -4.54 6.76 -30.50
CA ASP A 368 -5.92 7.11 -30.84
C ASP A 368 -6.57 8.11 -29.86
N THR A 369 -5.93 8.41 -28.72
CA THR A 369 -6.44 9.39 -27.76
C THR A 369 -6.52 10.79 -28.41
N PRO A 370 -7.68 11.49 -28.41
CA PRO A 370 -7.90 12.68 -29.24
C PRO A 370 -6.95 13.86 -29.03
N TRP A 371 -6.45 14.05 -27.81
CA TRP A 371 -5.52 15.12 -27.46
C TRP A 371 -4.05 14.77 -27.74
N CYS A 372 -3.76 13.55 -28.19
CA CYS A 372 -2.40 13.15 -28.56
C CYS A 372 -1.97 13.78 -29.90
N PRO A 373 -0.77 14.36 -29.97
CA PRO A 373 -0.22 14.90 -31.21
C PRO A 373 -0.06 13.85 -32.31
N ARG A 374 -0.70 14.06 -33.46
CA ARG A 374 -0.80 13.07 -34.56
C ARG A 374 0.51 12.81 -35.32
N ASN A 375 1.46 13.73 -35.30
CA ASN A 375 2.70 13.67 -36.08
C ASN A 375 3.95 13.45 -35.22
N ALA A 376 3.78 12.98 -33.99
CA ALA A 376 4.90 12.77 -33.09
C ALA A 376 5.45 11.35 -33.17
N VAL A 377 6.78 11.23 -33.20
CA VAL A 377 7.48 9.96 -33.04
C VAL A 377 7.77 9.79 -31.55
N TYR A 378 7.31 8.68 -30.98
CA TYR A 378 7.44 8.34 -29.56
C TYR A 378 8.44 7.20 -29.35
#